data_AF-A0A6H2DJM1-F1
#
_entry.id   AF-A0A6H2DJM1-F1
#
_cell.length_a   1.000
_cell.length_b   1.000
_cell.length_c   1.000
_cell.angle_alpha   90.00
_cell.angle_beta   90.00
_cell.angle_gamma   90.00
#
_symmetry.space_group_name_H-M   'P 1'
#
loop_
_entity.id
_entity.type
_entity.pdbx_description
1 polymer ?
#
loop_
_entity_poly.entity_id
_entity_poly.type
_entity_poly.pdbx_seq_one_letter_code
_entity_poly.pdbx_strand_id
1 'polypeptide(L)'
;MAINMSGATSNFDLQGAFDPTDPDTNLQNRSLVVQTGNSTVTNFATATTGDDNSGNVSFNFTGGTAGLGQNVLIDTRSQVYATNGGGNSAGGNFDLSFVGGVATLGGLQVVTDANGGVGVPGSAGGSATGGNINVTNNGDLTVNSISIRNTVRGSRGGDAFGGSVSFSSDGVLNGLGLLVAVSNAIGGDGGSGLPTVAGGDGGSGVGGNVTVNLAGTGTINAAGIALFSGGQGGIGGTGGNGDGTTGSNGANGGTGGDGTAGSTIFTTSRNADTIGFLSLASTGSGGSGGAAGSGDNGGNGGAGGQGLGGLSRIALSGAGVNLTGSTNFSQNTTGTGGAGGAGGAVPGVITGDGGLGGAGGSGTGGTLELVASNGAAITIADTPGPTPTAAVLTSNGIGGAGGQGGDNLGALSGNGGIGGSGTGGTINLEARTGATVTIGAATLDISTIGTGGSGGRGGETDGGTAGNGGNGGAGTGGSPTMLAQGGTITGNAVNFLTNGVGGAGGFKAPAEPQPVS
;
A
#
# COMPACT_ATOMS: atom_id res chain seq x y z
N MET A 1 -18.52 -3.23 28.78
CA MET A 1 -19.85 -2.65 29.08
C MET A 1 -20.79 -3.03 27.94
N ALA A 2 -21.92 -3.69 28.22
CA ALA A 2 -22.95 -4.01 27.22
C ALA A 2 -24.15 -3.11 27.45
N ILE A 3 -24.48 -2.26 26.46
CA ILE A 3 -25.68 -1.42 26.50
C ILE A 3 -26.72 -2.11 25.60
N ASN A 4 -27.90 -2.40 26.14
CA ASN A 4 -29.02 -3.01 25.43
C ASN A 4 -30.13 -1.97 25.32
N MET A 5 -30.51 -1.59 24.10
CA MET A 5 -31.55 -0.59 23.87
C MET A 5 -32.75 -1.22 23.18
N SER A 6 -33.93 -1.08 23.79
CA SER A 6 -35.22 -1.40 23.18
C SER A 6 -36.07 -0.13 23.13
N GLY A 7 -36.43 0.33 21.93
CA GLY A 7 -37.42 1.39 21.70
C GLY A 7 -36.94 2.66 20.97
N ALA A 8 -37.56 2.88 19.80
CA ALA A 8 -37.77 4.11 19.01
C ALA A 8 -36.62 5.14 18.87
N THR A 9 -36.24 5.38 17.59
CA THR A 9 -35.57 6.57 17.02
C THR A 9 -34.80 7.43 18.02
N SER A 10 -33.66 6.93 18.47
CA SER A 10 -32.68 7.68 19.25
C SER A 10 -31.45 7.92 18.37
N ASN A 11 -31.01 9.18 18.27
CA ASN A 11 -29.66 9.49 17.79
C ASN A 11 -28.70 9.10 18.92
N PHE A 12 -27.90 8.07 18.72
CA PHE A 12 -26.89 7.64 19.69
C PHE A 12 -25.51 8.17 19.27
N ASP A 13 -24.92 8.99 20.14
CA ASP A 13 -23.57 9.54 19.99
C ASP A 13 -22.77 9.14 21.23
N LEU A 14 -21.83 8.19 21.06
CA LEU A 14 -20.90 7.79 22.12
C LEU A 14 -19.58 8.53 21.90
N GLN A 15 -19.49 9.79 22.35
CA GLN A 15 -18.23 10.52 22.39
C GLN A 15 -17.49 10.19 23.69
N GLY A 16 -16.31 9.59 23.59
CA GLY A 16 -15.36 9.51 24.69
C GLY A 16 -14.04 10.13 24.25
N ALA A 17 -13.75 11.34 24.68
CA ALA A 17 -12.39 11.90 24.65
C ALA A 17 -11.78 11.64 26.03
N PHE A 18 -10.69 10.87 26.10
CA PHE A 18 -9.97 10.62 27.35
C PHE A 18 -8.82 11.63 27.51
N ASP A 19 -8.51 11.97 28.77
CA ASP A 19 -7.53 12.98 29.15
C ASP A 19 -6.11 12.58 28.71
N PRO A 20 -5.39 13.41 27.93
CA PRO A 20 -4.04 13.12 27.44
C PRO A 20 -2.96 13.11 28.53
N THR A 21 -3.29 13.22 29.82
CA THR A 21 -2.32 13.22 30.93
C THR A 21 -2.18 11.89 31.69
N ASP A 22 -2.98 10.87 31.35
CA ASP A 22 -2.87 9.53 31.95
C ASP A 22 -2.03 8.59 31.05
N PRO A 23 -0.81 8.20 31.47
CA PRO A 23 0.14 7.47 30.63
C PRO A 23 -0.23 6.01 30.32
N ASP A 24 -1.36 5.48 30.83
CA ASP A 24 -1.70 4.05 30.77
C ASP A 24 -3.15 3.73 30.31
N THR A 25 -3.82 4.61 29.56
CA THR A 25 -5.21 4.33 29.13
C THR A 25 -5.28 3.46 27.87
N ASN A 26 -5.01 2.16 28.04
CA ASN A 26 -5.58 1.12 27.15
C ASN A 26 -7.10 1.36 27.07
N LEU A 27 -7.61 1.77 25.90
CA LEU A 27 -9.07 1.82 25.69
C LEU A 27 -9.62 0.40 25.94
N GLN A 28 -10.56 0.23 26.87
CA GLN A 28 -11.14 -1.07 27.16
C GLN A 28 -12.03 -1.57 26.00
N ASN A 29 -12.10 -2.88 25.82
CA ASN A 29 -12.99 -3.52 24.84
C ASN A 29 -14.46 -3.06 25.01
N ARG A 30 -15.10 -2.62 23.93
CA ARG A 30 -16.51 -2.16 23.92
C ARG A 30 -17.39 -3.07 23.07
N SER A 31 -18.58 -3.41 23.55
CA SER A 31 -19.58 -4.17 22.80
C SER A 31 -20.96 -3.51 22.94
N LEU A 32 -21.58 -3.13 21.82
CA LEU A 32 -22.91 -2.51 21.78
C LEU A 32 -23.88 -3.35 20.95
N VAL A 33 -25.11 -3.54 21.46
CA VAL A 33 -26.23 -4.13 20.74
C VAL A 33 -27.23 -3.02 20.42
N VAL A 34 -27.46 -2.76 19.13
CA VAL A 34 -28.37 -1.68 18.67
C VAL A 34 -29.61 -2.30 18.02
N GLN A 35 -30.81 -1.90 18.46
CA GLN A 35 -32.08 -2.37 17.88
C GLN A 35 -32.76 -1.37 16.93
N THR A 36 -32.57 -0.04 17.07
CA THR A 36 -33.08 1.00 16.13
C THR A 36 -32.38 2.37 16.31
N GLY A 37 -32.17 3.17 15.25
CA GLY A 37 -31.77 4.60 15.30
C GLY A 37 -30.57 5.01 14.40
N ASN A 38 -30.33 6.32 14.18
CA ASN A 38 -29.07 6.78 13.58
C ASN A 38 -27.96 6.67 14.65
N SER A 39 -26.80 6.11 14.30
CA SER A 39 -25.67 5.98 15.22
C SER A 39 -24.40 6.53 14.59
N THR A 40 -23.73 7.45 15.30
CA THR A 40 -22.34 7.81 15.05
C THR A 40 -21.54 7.31 16.23
N VAL A 41 -20.51 6.51 15.97
CA VAL A 41 -19.63 5.99 17.03
C VAL A 41 -18.21 6.43 16.75
N THR A 42 -17.65 7.18 17.70
CA THR A 42 -16.30 7.71 17.59
C THR A 42 -15.47 7.22 18.77
N ASN A 43 -14.38 6.50 18.50
CA ASN A 43 -13.40 6.07 19.50
C ASN A 43 -12.03 6.65 19.15
N PHE A 44 -11.52 7.55 19.98
CA PHE A 44 -10.16 8.08 19.84
C PHE A 44 -9.31 7.69 21.03
N ALA A 45 -8.21 7.01 20.76
CA ALA A 45 -7.13 6.79 21.72
C ALA A 45 -6.00 7.77 21.40
N THR A 46 -5.53 8.47 22.42
CA THR A 46 -4.37 9.34 22.32
C THR A 46 -3.50 9.18 23.55
N ALA A 47 -2.26 8.70 23.38
CA ALA A 47 -1.27 8.65 24.45
C ALA A 47 -0.17 9.70 24.22
N THR A 48 0.31 10.36 25.28
CA THR A 48 1.37 11.40 25.24
C THR A 48 2.77 10.88 25.61
N THR A 49 2.86 9.67 26.17
CA THR A 49 4.12 8.97 26.49
C THR A 49 3.89 7.45 26.45
N GLY A 50 4.81 6.67 25.87
CA GLY A 50 4.73 5.20 25.84
C GLY A 50 4.02 4.61 24.61
N ASP A 51 3.88 3.29 24.60
CA ASP A 51 3.13 2.55 23.57
C ASP A 51 1.60 2.72 23.78
N ASP A 52 0.81 2.83 22.71
CA ASP A 52 -0.66 2.91 22.76
C ASP A 52 -1.31 1.72 22.05
N ASN A 53 -2.29 1.10 22.69
CA ASN A 53 -3.15 0.11 22.08
C ASN A 53 -4.62 0.54 22.21
N SER A 54 -5.26 0.80 21.08
CA SER A 54 -6.71 0.95 21.01
C SER A 54 -7.42 -0.37 21.32
N GLY A 55 -8.46 -0.31 22.14
CA GLY A 55 -9.32 -1.44 22.47
C GLY A 55 -10.18 -1.90 21.31
N ASN A 56 -10.58 -3.17 21.36
CA ASN A 56 -11.47 -3.75 20.35
C ASN A 56 -12.90 -3.23 20.52
N VAL A 57 -13.61 -3.10 19.40
CA VAL A 57 -15.00 -2.62 19.37
C VAL A 57 -15.85 -3.60 18.56
N SER A 58 -16.98 -4.04 19.12
CA SER A 58 -17.93 -4.92 18.42
C SER A 58 -19.36 -4.36 18.45
N PHE A 59 -20.03 -4.37 17.30
CA PHE A 59 -21.43 -3.98 17.13
C PHE A 59 -22.24 -5.13 16.54
N ASN A 60 -23.35 -5.49 17.19
CA ASN A 60 -24.25 -6.52 16.69
C ASN A 60 -25.68 -5.96 16.57
N PHE A 61 -26.25 -6.05 15.37
CA PHE A 61 -27.66 -5.81 15.10
C PHE A 61 -28.38 -7.15 15.08
N THR A 62 -29.25 -7.40 16.06
CA THR A 62 -29.95 -8.69 16.19
C THR A 62 -31.46 -8.48 16.16
N GLY A 63 -32.10 -8.83 15.03
CA GLY A 63 -33.56 -8.86 14.87
C GLY A 63 -34.28 -7.50 14.71
N GLY A 64 -35.53 -7.54 14.23
CA GLY A 64 -36.38 -6.36 13.99
C GLY A 64 -36.16 -5.66 12.64
N THR A 65 -36.89 -4.57 12.39
CA THR A 65 -36.63 -3.65 11.26
C THR A 65 -35.89 -2.42 11.80
N ALA A 66 -34.61 -2.26 11.43
CA ALA A 66 -33.78 -1.14 11.84
C ALA A 66 -33.54 -0.19 10.65
N GLY A 67 -34.20 0.97 10.65
CA GLY A 67 -33.85 2.08 9.76
C GLY A 67 -32.78 2.94 10.43
N LEU A 68 -31.51 2.84 9.98
CA LEU A 68 -30.38 3.56 10.59
C LEU A 68 -30.10 4.93 9.92
N GLY A 69 -31.03 5.39 9.09
CA GLY A 69 -30.97 6.69 8.40
C GLY A 69 -30.02 6.73 7.21
N GLN A 70 -29.65 7.96 6.84
CA GLN A 70 -28.94 8.24 5.57
C GLN A 70 -27.47 7.81 5.59
N ASN A 71 -26.75 7.81 6.73
CA ASN A 71 -25.34 7.39 6.81
C ASN A 71 -24.97 6.91 8.23
N VAL A 72 -24.26 5.79 8.35
CA VAL A 72 -23.65 5.27 9.57
C VAL A 72 -22.12 5.45 9.47
N LEU A 73 -21.53 6.20 10.41
CA LEU A 73 -20.08 6.40 10.51
C LEU A 73 -19.56 5.79 11.80
N ILE A 74 -18.50 5.00 11.67
CA ILE A 74 -17.77 4.39 12.77
C ILE A 74 -16.27 4.68 12.58
N ASP A 75 -15.68 5.36 13.56
CA ASP A 75 -14.30 5.86 13.48
C ASP A 75 -13.52 5.46 14.73
N THR A 76 -12.53 4.59 14.60
CA THR A 76 -11.67 4.11 15.68
C THR A 76 -10.20 4.42 15.36
N ARG A 77 -9.68 5.57 15.78
CA ARG A 77 -8.28 5.96 15.50
C ARG A 77 -7.42 5.95 16.77
N SER A 78 -6.21 5.42 16.64
CA SER A 78 -5.13 5.52 17.63
C SER A 78 -4.06 6.50 17.15
N GLN A 79 -3.57 7.35 18.04
CA GLN A 79 -2.42 8.21 17.79
C GLN A 79 -1.55 8.33 19.04
N VAL A 80 -0.25 8.08 18.89
CA VAL A 80 0.73 8.36 19.95
C VAL A 80 1.41 9.70 19.69
N TYR A 81 1.37 10.60 20.67
CA TYR A 81 2.13 11.84 20.74
C TYR A 81 3.26 11.71 21.75
N ALA A 82 4.22 10.81 21.52
CA ALA A 82 5.32 10.64 22.46
C ALA A 82 6.24 11.88 22.46
N THR A 83 6.43 12.51 23.63
CA THR A 83 7.34 13.66 23.78
C THR A 83 8.79 13.25 24.13
N ASN A 84 9.01 11.98 24.53
CA ASN A 84 10.33 11.41 24.82
C ASN A 84 10.36 9.90 24.47
N GLY A 85 10.97 9.54 23.34
CA GLY A 85 11.09 8.16 22.85
C GLY A 85 9.87 7.71 22.05
N GLY A 86 10.06 7.37 20.77
CA GLY A 86 8.97 7.02 19.86
C GLY A 86 8.20 5.78 20.31
N GLY A 87 7.03 5.98 20.91
CA GLY A 87 6.13 4.90 21.32
C GLY A 87 5.41 4.27 20.13
N ASN A 88 5.22 2.95 20.19
CA ASN A 88 4.48 2.19 19.19
C ASN A 88 2.97 2.43 19.33
N SER A 89 2.22 2.35 18.23
CA SER A 89 0.75 2.39 18.28
C SER A 89 0.13 1.13 17.66
N ALA A 90 -0.98 0.68 18.24
CA ALA A 90 -1.82 -0.37 17.66
C ALA A 90 -3.28 0.07 17.61
N GLY A 91 -3.89 -0.01 16.42
CA GLY A 91 -5.32 0.13 16.24
C GLY A 91 -6.07 -1.08 16.79
N GLY A 92 -7.22 -0.84 17.39
CA GLY A 92 -8.10 -1.89 17.90
C GLY A 92 -8.86 -2.59 16.78
N ASN A 93 -9.19 -3.86 16.98
CA ASN A 93 -10.03 -4.58 16.03
C ASN A 93 -11.47 -4.05 16.10
N PHE A 94 -12.14 -4.06 14.95
CA PHE A 94 -13.52 -3.65 14.80
C PHE A 94 -14.34 -4.78 14.18
N ASP A 95 -15.40 -5.21 14.86
CA ASP A 95 -16.35 -6.19 14.34
C ASP A 95 -17.75 -5.58 14.26
N LEU A 96 -18.40 -5.64 13.09
CA LEU A 96 -19.79 -5.25 12.90
C LEU A 96 -20.56 -6.43 12.28
N SER A 97 -21.65 -6.84 12.92
CA SER A 97 -22.49 -7.93 12.44
C SER A 97 -23.96 -7.55 12.34
N PHE A 98 -24.56 -7.84 11.20
CA PHE A 98 -26.01 -7.80 10.99
C PHE A 98 -26.54 -9.23 11.02
N VAL A 99 -27.25 -9.60 12.08
CA VAL A 99 -27.71 -10.98 12.34
C VAL A 99 -29.23 -10.99 12.46
N GLY A 100 -29.90 -11.37 11.37
CA GLY A 100 -31.37 -11.42 11.29
C GLY A 100 -32.06 -10.05 11.32
N GLY A 101 -33.31 -10.00 10.83
CA GLY A 101 -34.06 -8.75 10.66
C GLY A 101 -33.71 -8.01 9.36
N VAL A 102 -34.31 -6.83 9.18
CA VAL A 102 -34.13 -5.95 8.00
C VAL A 102 -33.44 -4.67 8.43
N ALA A 103 -32.28 -4.36 7.87
CA ALA A 103 -31.53 -3.13 8.10
C ALA A 103 -31.48 -2.29 6.83
N THR A 104 -31.79 -1.00 6.93
CA THR A 104 -31.65 -0.04 5.81
C THR A 104 -30.72 1.11 6.19
N LEU A 105 -29.70 1.33 5.37
CA LEU A 105 -28.69 2.39 5.50
C LEU A 105 -28.56 3.14 4.16
N GLY A 106 -28.40 4.46 4.18
CA GLY A 106 -27.95 5.17 2.97
C GLY A 106 -26.44 5.04 2.70
N GLY A 107 -25.64 4.78 3.74
CA GLY A 107 -24.21 4.52 3.63
C GLY A 107 -23.61 3.97 4.93
N LEU A 108 -22.55 3.17 4.83
CA LEU A 108 -21.76 2.64 5.94
C LEU A 108 -20.30 3.04 5.76
N GLN A 109 -19.72 3.72 6.74
CA GLN A 109 -18.30 4.04 6.76
C GLN A 109 -17.66 3.51 8.05
N VAL A 110 -16.58 2.73 7.91
CA VAL A 110 -15.78 2.22 9.03
C VAL A 110 -14.32 2.61 8.80
N VAL A 111 -13.68 3.19 9.81
CA VAL A 111 -12.28 3.64 9.75
C VAL A 111 -11.51 3.13 10.96
N THR A 112 -10.39 2.43 10.74
CA THR A 112 -9.40 2.11 11.77
C THR A 112 -8.04 2.71 11.38
N ASP A 113 -7.56 3.75 12.06
CA ASP A 113 -6.24 4.30 11.75
C ASP A 113 -5.28 4.18 12.95
N ALA A 114 -3.98 4.05 12.66
CA ALA A 114 -2.93 4.01 13.67
C ALA A 114 -1.71 4.83 13.22
N ASN A 115 -1.23 5.75 14.07
CA ASN A 115 -0.05 6.57 13.81
C ASN A 115 1.01 6.37 14.91
N GLY A 116 2.24 6.06 14.53
CA GLY A 116 3.35 5.86 15.46
C GLY A 116 3.79 7.17 16.14
N GLY A 117 4.41 7.06 17.32
CA GLY A 117 4.85 8.21 18.12
C GLY A 117 6.08 8.92 17.56
N VAL A 118 5.98 10.23 17.32
CA VAL A 118 7.08 11.04 16.78
C VAL A 118 8.19 11.21 17.81
N GLY A 119 9.34 10.55 17.61
CA GLY A 119 10.53 10.76 18.43
C GLY A 119 11.17 12.14 18.23
N VAL A 120 11.94 12.61 19.23
CA VAL A 120 12.79 13.80 19.11
C VAL A 120 13.85 13.62 18.00
N PRO A 121 14.37 14.71 17.39
CA PRO A 121 15.43 14.62 16.38
C PRO A 121 16.60 13.72 16.82
N GLY A 122 17.00 12.78 15.95
CA GLY A 122 18.08 11.82 16.24
C GLY A 122 17.68 10.56 17.01
N SER A 123 16.40 10.38 17.37
CA SER A 123 15.87 9.16 17.99
C SER A 123 15.01 8.36 17.01
N ALA A 124 15.00 7.04 17.13
CA ALA A 124 14.05 6.18 16.41
C ALA A 124 12.62 6.53 16.84
N GLY A 125 11.75 6.77 15.86
CA GLY A 125 10.31 6.89 16.05
C GLY A 125 9.67 5.52 16.31
N GLY A 126 8.46 5.54 16.85
CA GLY A 126 7.68 4.33 17.07
C GLY A 126 7.01 3.81 15.80
N SER A 127 6.81 2.49 15.77
CA SER A 127 6.07 1.79 14.71
C SER A 127 4.56 1.87 14.93
N ALA A 128 3.78 1.54 13.91
CA ALA A 128 2.32 1.50 13.98
C ALA A 128 1.77 0.19 13.42
N THR A 129 0.74 -0.36 14.06
CA THR A 129 0.01 -1.55 13.61
C THR A 129 -1.49 -1.24 13.52
N GLY A 130 -2.13 -1.59 12.42
CA GLY A 130 -3.56 -1.39 12.20
C GLY A 130 -4.39 -2.51 12.82
N GLY A 131 -5.58 -2.15 13.32
CA GLY A 131 -6.57 -3.13 13.75
C GLY A 131 -7.33 -3.72 12.58
N ASN A 132 -7.78 -4.98 12.74
CA ASN A 132 -8.60 -5.64 11.75
C ASN A 132 -10.03 -5.08 11.77
N ILE A 133 -10.64 -4.89 10.60
CA ILE A 133 -12.06 -4.55 10.45
C ILE A 133 -12.79 -5.75 9.85
N ASN A 134 -13.82 -6.26 10.51
CA ASN A 134 -14.72 -7.26 9.96
C ASN A 134 -16.16 -6.75 9.96
N VAL A 135 -16.78 -6.71 8.79
CA VAL A 135 -18.20 -6.39 8.62
C VAL A 135 -18.89 -7.61 8.04
N THR A 136 -19.86 -8.17 8.77
CA THR A 136 -20.59 -9.39 8.38
C THR A 136 -22.08 -9.09 8.25
N ASN A 137 -22.68 -9.48 7.12
CA ASN A 137 -24.12 -9.47 6.92
C ASN A 137 -24.68 -10.90 6.79
N ASN A 138 -25.35 -11.35 7.84
CA ASN A 138 -26.12 -12.61 7.87
C ASN A 138 -27.64 -12.36 7.93
N GLY A 139 -28.09 -11.10 7.80
CA GLY A 139 -29.49 -10.67 7.84
C GLY A 139 -29.99 -10.18 6.48
N ASP A 140 -30.95 -9.25 6.47
CA ASP A 140 -31.35 -8.51 5.26
C ASP A 140 -30.84 -7.07 5.35
N LEU A 141 -29.89 -6.73 4.48
CA LEU A 141 -29.22 -5.44 4.46
C LEU A 141 -29.51 -4.72 3.15
N THR A 142 -30.15 -3.55 3.24
CA THR A 142 -30.25 -2.59 2.15
C THR A 142 -29.31 -1.44 2.44
N VAL A 143 -28.27 -1.26 1.62
CA VAL A 143 -27.26 -0.22 1.84
C VAL A 143 -26.82 0.37 0.50
N ASN A 144 -26.78 1.69 0.37
CA ASN A 144 -26.38 2.31 -0.90
C ASN A 144 -24.85 2.42 -1.07
N SER A 145 -24.08 2.67 0.00
CA SER A 145 -22.62 2.68 -0.08
C SER A 145 -21.93 2.07 1.13
N ILE A 146 -20.78 1.45 0.92
CA ILE A 146 -19.91 0.93 1.98
C ILE A 146 -18.49 1.42 1.74
N SER A 147 -17.86 2.02 2.76
CA SER A 147 -16.47 2.46 2.76
C SER A 147 -15.78 1.93 4.01
N ILE A 148 -14.85 0.99 3.86
CA ILE A 148 -14.06 0.46 4.97
C ILE A 148 -12.60 0.82 4.76
N ARG A 149 -11.97 1.49 5.72
CA ARG A 149 -10.61 2.00 5.57
C ARG A 149 -9.76 1.68 6.79
N ASN A 150 -8.58 1.13 6.54
CA ASN A 150 -7.51 1.03 7.51
C ASN A 150 -6.27 1.75 6.99
N THR A 151 -5.80 2.77 7.69
CA THR A 151 -4.58 3.50 7.33
C THR A 151 -3.60 3.52 8.49
N VAL A 152 -2.39 3.06 8.24
CA VAL A 152 -1.35 2.94 9.26
C VAL A 152 -0.13 3.74 8.83
N ARG A 153 0.43 4.54 9.74
CA ARG A 153 1.63 5.32 9.47
C ARG A 153 2.64 5.17 10.60
N GLY A 154 3.82 4.70 10.26
CA GLY A 154 4.98 4.73 11.13
C GLY A 154 5.47 6.16 11.33
N SER A 155 6.07 6.44 12.48
CA SER A 155 6.77 7.71 12.69
C SER A 155 8.21 7.61 12.19
N ARG A 156 9.09 8.58 12.47
CA ARG A 156 10.42 8.64 11.83
C ARG A 156 11.23 7.34 11.98
N GLY A 157 11.49 6.64 10.87
CA GLY A 157 12.16 5.33 10.87
C GLY A 157 11.38 4.18 11.48
N GLY A 158 10.12 4.42 11.90
CA GLY A 158 9.23 3.40 12.43
C GLY A 158 8.44 2.69 11.33
N ASP A 159 8.20 1.41 11.52
CA ASP A 159 7.46 0.58 10.57
C ASP A 159 5.95 0.83 10.65
N ALA A 160 5.23 0.45 9.59
CA ALA A 160 3.79 0.44 9.53
C ALA A 160 3.27 -0.93 9.07
N PHE A 161 2.36 -1.52 9.84
CA PHE A 161 1.70 -2.79 9.52
C PHE A 161 0.20 -2.58 9.40
N GLY A 162 -0.36 -2.70 8.21
CA GLY A 162 -1.79 -2.56 7.95
C GLY A 162 -2.62 -3.69 8.57
N GLY A 163 -3.78 -3.34 9.11
CA GLY A 163 -4.80 -4.28 9.55
C GLY A 163 -5.58 -4.87 8.37
N SER A 164 -6.14 -6.06 8.56
CA SER A 164 -7.00 -6.68 7.54
C SER A 164 -8.40 -6.06 7.54
N VAL A 165 -8.98 -5.88 6.37
CA VAL A 165 -10.33 -5.37 6.15
C VAL A 165 -11.16 -6.47 5.50
N SER A 166 -12.30 -6.82 6.09
CA SER A 166 -13.22 -7.79 5.53
C SER A 166 -14.66 -7.28 5.49
N PHE A 167 -15.32 -7.51 4.36
CA PHE A 167 -16.78 -7.43 4.23
C PHE A 167 -17.29 -8.78 3.75
N SER A 168 -18.18 -9.41 4.51
CA SER A 168 -18.86 -10.62 4.11
C SER A 168 -20.37 -10.43 4.14
N SER A 169 -21.07 -11.05 3.20
CA SER A 169 -22.51 -11.12 3.22
C SER A 169 -22.94 -12.52 2.84
N ASP A 170 -23.52 -13.28 3.76
CA ASP A 170 -24.18 -14.57 3.48
C ASP A 170 -25.71 -14.42 3.48
N GLY A 171 -26.23 -13.27 3.92
CA GLY A 171 -27.65 -12.93 3.96
C GLY A 171 -28.22 -12.33 2.68
N VAL A 172 -29.28 -11.54 2.83
CA VAL A 172 -29.84 -10.70 1.76
C VAL A 172 -29.05 -9.39 1.70
N LEU A 173 -28.56 -9.02 0.51
CA LEU A 173 -27.90 -7.74 0.26
C LEU A 173 -28.55 -7.06 -0.94
N ASN A 174 -29.05 -5.84 -0.74
CA ASN A 174 -29.77 -5.05 -1.74
C ASN A 174 -29.28 -3.59 -1.77
N GLY A 175 -29.51 -2.93 -2.91
CA GLY A 175 -29.33 -1.48 -3.03
C GLY A 175 -27.87 -1.00 -3.07
N LEU A 176 -26.89 -1.91 -2.99
CA LEU A 176 -25.47 -1.55 -3.02
C LEU A 176 -25.11 -0.88 -4.33
N GLY A 177 -24.83 0.43 -4.25
CA GLY A 177 -24.32 1.25 -5.33
C GLY A 177 -22.80 1.31 -5.37
N LEU A 178 -22.11 1.34 -4.23
CA LEU A 178 -20.63 1.41 -4.17
C LEU A 178 -20.06 0.68 -2.97
N LEU A 179 -19.01 -0.11 -3.16
CA LEU A 179 -18.19 -0.68 -2.08
C LEU A 179 -16.72 -0.31 -2.27
N VAL A 180 -16.12 0.34 -1.28
CA VAL A 180 -14.70 0.65 -1.24
C VAL A 180 -14.10 0.06 0.03
N ALA A 181 -13.04 -0.72 -0.12
CA ALA A 181 -12.31 -1.30 1.01
C ALA A 181 -10.81 -1.09 0.83
N VAL A 182 -10.15 -0.52 1.84
CA VAL A 182 -8.76 -0.05 1.75
C VAL A 182 -8.00 -0.49 3.00
N SER A 183 -6.82 -1.09 2.80
CA SER A 183 -5.81 -1.26 3.84
C SER A 183 -4.48 -0.70 3.34
N ASN A 184 -3.93 0.30 4.02
CA ASN A 184 -2.72 0.98 3.56
C ASN A 184 -1.76 1.21 4.71
N ALA A 185 -0.49 0.88 4.50
CA ALA A 185 0.58 1.08 5.47
C ALA A 185 1.71 1.93 4.88
N ILE A 186 2.16 2.91 5.64
CA ILE A 186 3.20 3.87 5.25
C ILE A 186 4.26 3.89 6.34
N GLY A 187 5.43 3.29 6.08
CA GLY A 187 6.58 3.42 6.95
C GLY A 187 7.02 4.88 7.05
N GLY A 188 7.56 5.28 8.20
CA GLY A 188 7.92 6.68 8.39
C GLY A 188 9.35 7.00 7.97
N ASP A 189 9.56 8.24 7.54
CA ASP A 189 10.85 8.68 7.00
C ASP A 189 11.96 8.70 8.06
N GLY A 190 13.16 8.30 7.69
CA GLY A 190 14.34 8.38 8.53
C GLY A 190 14.70 9.82 8.93
N GLY A 191 15.16 10.01 10.16
CA GLY A 191 15.59 11.32 10.64
C GLY A 191 16.92 11.77 10.03
N SER A 192 17.07 13.06 9.75
CA SER A 192 18.36 13.63 9.35
C SER A 192 19.40 13.46 10.47
N GLY A 193 20.62 13.10 10.08
CA GLY A 193 21.77 13.00 10.97
C GLY A 193 22.26 14.38 11.43
N LEU A 194 22.73 14.45 12.68
CA LEU A 194 23.58 15.53 13.16
C LEU A 194 24.96 15.47 12.48
N PRO A 195 25.81 16.51 12.56
CA PRO A 195 27.13 16.48 11.93
C PRO A 195 27.90 15.19 12.24
N THR A 196 28.50 14.58 11.21
CA THR A 196 29.20 13.27 11.25
C THR A 196 28.35 12.04 11.63
N VAL A 197 27.06 12.20 11.90
CA VAL A 197 26.12 11.11 12.22
C VAL A 197 25.33 10.73 10.98
N ALA A 198 25.16 9.43 10.75
CA ALA A 198 24.38 8.92 9.63
C ALA A 198 22.91 9.37 9.71
N GLY A 199 22.27 9.46 8.54
CA GLY A 199 20.82 9.57 8.48
C GLY A 199 20.17 8.29 9.01
N GLY A 200 19.04 8.42 9.69
CA GLY A 200 18.26 7.26 10.11
C GLY A 200 17.65 6.54 8.91
N ASP A 201 17.43 5.23 9.01
CA ASP A 201 16.71 4.47 7.98
C ASP A 201 15.22 4.86 7.95
N GLY A 202 14.60 4.75 6.78
CA GLY A 202 13.15 4.80 6.63
C GLY A 202 12.50 3.50 7.09
N GLY A 203 11.35 3.58 7.74
CA GLY A 203 10.59 2.42 8.18
C GLY A 203 9.92 1.70 7.01
N SER A 204 9.63 0.41 7.17
CA SER A 204 8.92 -0.39 6.18
C SER A 204 7.40 -0.21 6.27
N GLY A 205 6.69 -0.29 5.15
CA GLY A 205 5.23 -0.30 5.10
C GLY A 205 4.69 -1.62 4.54
N VAL A 206 3.94 -2.35 5.36
CA VAL A 206 3.32 -3.63 4.99
C VAL A 206 1.80 -3.50 5.00
N GLY A 207 1.16 -3.48 3.82
CA GLY A 207 -0.28 -3.38 3.69
C GLY A 207 -1.02 -4.61 4.23
N GLY A 208 -2.22 -4.41 4.79
CA GLY A 208 -3.06 -5.51 5.27
C GLY A 208 -3.90 -6.14 4.14
N ASN A 209 -4.59 -7.23 4.46
CA ASN A 209 -5.43 -7.92 3.48
C ASN A 209 -6.82 -7.28 3.39
N VAL A 210 -7.35 -7.10 2.18
CA VAL A 210 -8.72 -6.67 1.92
C VAL A 210 -9.50 -7.83 1.30
N THR A 211 -10.56 -8.27 1.95
CA THR A 211 -11.41 -9.37 1.47
C THR A 211 -12.86 -8.95 1.40
N VAL A 212 -13.50 -9.18 0.26
CA VAL A 212 -14.93 -9.02 0.06
C VAL A 212 -15.49 -10.35 -0.39
N ASN A 213 -16.38 -10.93 0.42
CA ASN A 213 -17.07 -12.18 0.10
C ASN A 213 -18.58 -11.95 0.04
N LEU A 214 -19.16 -12.11 -1.14
CA LEU A 214 -20.58 -11.97 -1.36
C LEU A 214 -21.19 -13.34 -1.65
N ALA A 215 -21.80 -13.94 -0.64
CA ALA A 215 -22.65 -15.11 -0.77
C ALA A 215 -24.11 -14.72 -0.46
N GLY A 216 -25.01 -15.71 -0.36
CA GLY A 216 -26.41 -15.45 -0.04
C GLY A 216 -27.27 -15.01 -1.23
N THR A 217 -28.27 -14.15 -0.96
CA THR A 217 -29.33 -13.78 -1.93
C THR A 217 -29.60 -12.28 -1.98
N GLY A 218 -30.44 -11.81 -2.91
CA GLY A 218 -30.68 -10.38 -3.17
C GLY A 218 -30.09 -9.93 -4.51
N THR A 219 -30.27 -8.66 -4.87
CA THR A 219 -29.78 -8.13 -6.16
C THR A 219 -28.77 -7.01 -5.92
N ILE A 220 -27.57 -7.17 -6.46
CA ILE A 220 -26.53 -6.14 -6.45
C ILE A 220 -26.46 -5.52 -7.84
N ASN A 221 -26.62 -4.19 -7.89
CA ASN A 221 -26.38 -3.39 -9.08
C ASN A 221 -25.42 -2.25 -8.72
N ALA A 222 -24.23 -2.62 -8.28
CA ALA A 222 -23.24 -1.66 -7.83
C ALA A 222 -22.70 -0.90 -9.03
N ALA A 223 -22.68 0.44 -8.95
CA ALA A 223 -21.87 1.25 -9.85
C ALA A 223 -20.41 0.81 -9.81
N GLY A 224 -19.89 0.39 -8.65
CA GLY A 224 -18.69 -0.44 -8.60
C GLY A 224 -18.18 -0.89 -7.25
N ILE A 225 -17.10 -1.67 -7.30
CA ILE A 225 -16.39 -2.21 -6.16
C ILE A 225 -14.90 -1.95 -6.35
N ALA A 226 -14.27 -1.28 -5.38
CA ALA A 226 -12.84 -1.00 -5.36
C ALA A 226 -12.18 -1.55 -4.10
N LEU A 227 -11.21 -2.45 -4.26
CA LEU A 227 -10.41 -3.00 -3.16
C LEU A 227 -8.97 -2.56 -3.33
N PHE A 228 -8.35 -2.05 -2.26
CA PHE A 228 -6.97 -1.58 -2.29
C PHE A 228 -6.18 -2.09 -1.09
N SER A 229 -5.04 -2.71 -1.34
CA SER A 229 -4.01 -2.98 -0.35
C SER A 229 -2.70 -2.30 -0.77
N GLY A 230 -2.09 -1.52 0.11
CA GLY A 230 -0.87 -0.78 -0.19
C GLY A 230 0.17 -0.86 0.93
N GLY A 231 1.43 -1.03 0.54
CA GLY A 231 2.58 -0.88 1.43
C GLY A 231 3.58 0.10 0.84
N GLN A 232 3.92 1.14 1.59
CA GLN A 232 4.88 2.17 1.19
C GLN A 232 5.99 2.28 2.23
N GLY A 233 7.23 2.10 1.81
CA GLY A 233 8.39 2.35 2.67
C GLY A 233 8.66 3.84 2.85
N GLY A 234 9.18 4.21 4.01
CA GLY A 234 9.63 5.56 4.33
C GLY A 234 10.95 5.89 3.64
N ILE A 235 11.19 7.18 3.40
CA ILE A 235 12.43 7.67 2.81
C ILE A 235 13.56 7.62 3.86
N GLY A 236 14.76 7.22 3.47
CA GLY A 236 15.94 7.30 4.33
C GLY A 236 16.35 8.73 4.66
N GLY A 237 16.81 8.95 5.88
CA GLY A 237 17.26 10.24 6.37
C GLY A 237 18.57 10.71 5.72
N THR A 238 18.77 12.02 5.65
CA THR A 238 20.02 12.58 5.13
C THR A 238 21.17 12.41 6.13
N GLY A 239 22.35 12.03 5.66
CA GLY A 239 23.57 12.01 6.46
C GLY A 239 23.98 13.41 6.90
N GLY A 240 24.55 13.55 8.09
CA GLY A 240 25.08 14.82 8.58
C GLY A 240 26.40 15.20 7.90
N ASN A 241 26.61 16.49 7.71
CA ASN A 241 27.86 17.03 7.17
C ASN A 241 29.01 16.87 8.18
N GLY A 242 30.25 16.83 7.70
CA GLY A 242 31.45 17.02 8.50
C GLY A 242 31.40 18.36 9.24
N ASP A 243 32.04 18.42 10.40
CA ASP A 243 32.06 19.62 11.25
C ASP A 243 33.04 20.71 10.75
N GLY A 244 33.69 20.48 9.61
CA GLY A 244 34.64 21.40 8.99
C GLY A 244 36.01 21.40 9.67
N THR A 245 36.25 20.50 10.63
CA THR A 245 37.60 20.21 11.11
C THR A 245 38.33 19.30 10.13
N THR A 246 39.64 19.50 9.97
CA THR A 246 40.48 18.66 9.09
C THR A 246 40.40 17.20 9.52
N GLY A 247 39.99 16.33 8.61
CA GLY A 247 39.74 14.91 8.78
C GLY A 247 38.28 14.53 9.05
N SER A 248 37.35 15.49 9.06
CA SER A 248 35.93 15.19 9.32
C SER A 248 35.23 14.63 8.08
N ASN A 249 34.72 13.40 8.19
CA ASN A 249 34.00 12.74 7.10
C ASN A 249 32.52 13.13 7.12
N GLY A 250 31.94 13.27 5.93
CA GLY A 250 30.50 13.30 5.75
C GLY A 250 29.90 11.94 6.12
N ALA A 251 28.73 11.95 6.73
CA ALA A 251 28.07 10.74 7.15
C ALA A 251 27.20 10.12 6.05
N ASN A 252 26.96 8.82 6.13
CA ASN A 252 26.11 8.12 5.16
C ASN A 252 24.65 8.56 5.28
N GLY A 253 23.94 8.54 4.15
CA GLY A 253 22.47 8.60 4.16
C GLY A 253 21.87 7.29 4.68
N GLY A 254 20.69 7.38 5.28
CA GLY A 254 19.93 6.22 5.72
C GLY A 254 19.31 5.47 4.54
N THR A 255 19.05 4.18 4.70
CA THR A 255 18.34 3.37 3.70
C THR A 255 16.86 3.74 3.65
N GLY A 256 16.23 3.58 2.49
CA GLY A 256 14.78 3.64 2.37
C GLY A 256 14.14 2.34 2.85
N GLY A 257 12.94 2.44 3.44
CA GLY A 257 12.21 1.26 3.91
C GLY A 257 11.55 0.47 2.79
N ASP A 258 11.20 -0.78 3.05
CA ASP A 258 10.52 -1.63 2.07
C ASP A 258 9.02 -1.35 2.04
N GLY A 259 8.39 -1.45 0.86
CA GLY A 259 6.94 -1.40 0.68
C GLY A 259 6.39 -2.73 0.20
N THR A 260 5.59 -3.40 1.03
CA THR A 260 4.98 -4.69 0.73
C THR A 260 3.47 -4.59 0.75
N ALA A 261 2.79 -4.94 -0.33
CA ALA A 261 1.33 -4.98 -0.34
C ALA A 261 0.78 -6.26 0.29
N GLY A 262 -0.41 -6.17 0.88
CA GLY A 262 -1.21 -7.32 1.28
C GLY A 262 -2.06 -7.86 0.13
N SER A 263 -3.03 -8.72 0.43
CA SER A 263 -3.92 -9.29 -0.59
C SER A 263 -5.18 -8.44 -0.80
N THR A 264 -5.72 -8.43 -2.02
CA THR A 264 -7.07 -7.98 -2.33
C THR A 264 -7.84 -9.15 -2.92
N ILE A 265 -8.96 -9.55 -2.30
CA ILE A 265 -9.72 -10.73 -2.69
C ILE A 265 -11.18 -10.36 -2.80
N PHE A 266 -11.76 -10.57 -3.97
CA PHE A 266 -13.19 -10.49 -4.21
C PHE A 266 -13.72 -11.88 -4.57
N THR A 267 -14.68 -12.37 -3.80
CA THR A 267 -15.38 -13.62 -4.09
C THR A 267 -16.88 -13.39 -4.17
N THR A 268 -17.54 -14.02 -5.15
CA THR A 268 -19.00 -14.10 -5.18
C THR A 268 -19.49 -15.47 -5.60
N SER A 269 -20.56 -15.92 -4.96
CA SER A 269 -21.33 -17.12 -5.33
C SER A 269 -22.80 -16.82 -5.60
N ARG A 270 -23.14 -15.54 -5.74
CA ARG A 270 -24.51 -15.05 -5.90
C ARG A 270 -24.93 -15.03 -7.36
N ASN A 271 -26.19 -15.35 -7.62
CA ASN A 271 -26.73 -15.33 -8.97
C ASN A 271 -27.01 -13.90 -9.42
N ALA A 272 -26.56 -13.54 -10.62
CA ALA A 272 -26.88 -12.29 -11.33
C ALA A 272 -26.46 -10.95 -10.67
N ASP A 273 -25.26 -10.86 -10.08
CA ASP A 273 -24.70 -9.56 -9.68
C ASP A 273 -24.33 -8.72 -10.92
N THR A 274 -24.79 -7.47 -10.98
CA THR A 274 -24.32 -6.49 -11.97
C THR A 274 -23.39 -5.51 -11.26
N ILE A 275 -22.15 -5.39 -11.73
CA ILE A 275 -21.16 -4.48 -11.15
C ILE A 275 -20.62 -3.63 -12.28
N GLY A 276 -20.80 -2.30 -12.22
CA GLY A 276 -20.37 -1.37 -13.27
C GLY A 276 -18.84 -1.32 -13.44
N PHE A 277 -18.09 -1.22 -12.34
CA PHE A 277 -16.64 -1.36 -12.30
C PHE A 277 -16.17 -2.27 -11.17
N LEU A 278 -15.16 -3.10 -11.43
CA LEU A 278 -14.49 -3.93 -10.44
C LEU A 278 -12.97 -3.67 -10.53
N SER A 279 -12.44 -3.03 -9.49
CA SER A 279 -11.03 -2.65 -9.42
C SER A 279 -10.39 -3.22 -8.17
N LEU A 280 -9.35 -4.05 -8.33
CA LEU A 280 -8.57 -4.54 -7.20
C LEU A 280 -7.10 -4.14 -7.39
N ALA A 281 -6.49 -3.56 -6.37
CA ALA A 281 -5.10 -3.15 -6.41
C ALA A 281 -4.35 -3.61 -5.16
N SER A 282 -3.19 -4.20 -5.36
CA SER A 282 -2.27 -4.65 -4.31
C SER A 282 -0.85 -4.20 -4.65
N THR A 283 -0.48 -3.00 -4.20
CA THR A 283 0.72 -2.30 -4.69
C THR A 283 1.76 -2.04 -3.60
N GLY A 284 3.01 -2.44 -3.84
CA GLY A 284 4.13 -2.20 -2.94
C GLY A 284 5.09 -1.16 -3.51
N SER A 285 5.51 -0.18 -2.71
CA SER A 285 6.49 0.84 -3.11
C SER A 285 7.57 1.01 -2.07
N GLY A 286 8.81 0.73 -2.42
CA GLY A 286 9.96 1.03 -1.56
C GLY A 286 10.19 2.53 -1.41
N GLY A 287 10.71 2.94 -0.26
CA GLY A 287 11.13 4.30 0.01
C GLY A 287 12.49 4.60 -0.62
N SER A 288 12.76 5.85 -0.97
CA SER A 288 14.08 6.24 -1.49
C SER A 288 15.13 6.24 -0.37
N GLY A 289 16.38 5.94 -0.71
CA GLY A 289 17.51 6.13 0.20
C GLY A 289 17.82 7.62 0.41
N GLY A 290 18.34 7.94 1.59
CA GLY A 290 18.75 9.29 1.97
C GLY A 290 20.06 9.71 1.30
N ALA A 291 20.19 11.00 1.01
CA ALA A 291 21.46 11.55 0.55
C ALA A 291 22.50 11.55 1.68
N ALA A 292 23.77 11.41 1.34
CA ALA A 292 24.85 11.52 2.30
C ALA A 292 25.20 12.97 2.64
N GLY A 293 25.93 13.15 3.74
CA GLY A 293 26.52 14.43 4.11
C GLY A 293 27.85 14.70 3.40
N SER A 294 28.17 15.97 3.25
CA SER A 294 29.48 16.44 2.75
C SER A 294 30.55 16.41 3.84
N GLY A 295 31.83 16.31 3.47
CA GLY A 295 32.96 16.41 4.39
C GLY A 295 34.29 16.32 3.66
N ASP A 296 35.39 16.19 4.38
CA ASP A 296 36.72 15.99 3.79
C ASP A 296 36.77 14.68 3.00
N ASN A 297 36.05 13.66 3.45
CA ASN A 297 35.56 12.58 2.60
C ASN A 297 34.03 12.65 2.55
N GLY A 298 33.44 12.42 1.37
CA GLY A 298 32.00 12.37 1.20
C GLY A 298 31.40 11.10 1.81
N GLY A 299 30.23 11.21 2.45
CA GLY A 299 29.47 10.04 2.91
C GLY A 299 28.85 9.27 1.73
N ASN A 300 28.50 8.00 1.92
CA ASN A 300 27.78 7.23 0.91
C ASN A 300 26.26 7.49 0.97
N GLY A 301 25.61 7.56 -0.18
CA GLY A 301 24.15 7.62 -0.25
C GLY A 301 23.51 6.33 0.23
N GLY A 302 22.34 6.43 0.85
CA GLY A 302 21.59 5.27 1.32
C GLY A 302 20.97 4.46 0.18
N ALA A 303 20.78 3.16 0.38
CA ALA A 303 20.08 2.33 -0.60
C ALA A 303 18.57 2.64 -0.62
N GLY A 304 17.92 2.51 -1.78
CA GLY A 304 16.46 2.52 -1.88
C GLY A 304 15.86 1.20 -1.39
N GLY A 305 14.67 1.26 -0.83
CA GLY A 305 13.93 0.09 -0.35
C GLY A 305 13.24 -0.68 -1.47
N GLN A 306 12.85 -1.90 -1.19
CA GLN A 306 12.20 -2.82 -2.13
C GLN A 306 10.71 -2.52 -2.26
N GLY A 307 10.13 -2.76 -3.44
CA GLY A 307 8.68 -2.72 -3.67
C GLY A 307 8.14 -4.10 -4.06
N LEU A 308 7.21 -4.63 -3.27
CA LEU A 308 6.64 -5.96 -3.45
C LEU A 308 5.12 -5.87 -3.64
N GLY A 309 4.65 -6.14 -4.86
CA GLY A 309 3.22 -6.32 -5.13
C GLY A 309 2.68 -7.59 -4.47
N GLY A 310 1.42 -7.58 -4.06
CA GLY A 310 0.79 -8.69 -3.35
C GLY A 310 -0.16 -9.50 -4.23
N LEU A 311 -1.20 -10.07 -3.64
CA LEU A 311 -2.21 -10.84 -4.35
C LEU A 311 -3.39 -9.95 -4.76
N SER A 312 -3.89 -10.09 -5.98
CA SER A 312 -5.21 -9.63 -6.39
C SER A 312 -6.00 -10.79 -6.96
N ARG A 313 -7.11 -11.18 -6.31
CA ARG A 313 -7.91 -12.33 -6.72
C ARG A 313 -9.37 -11.95 -6.91
N ILE A 314 -9.92 -12.35 -8.04
CA ILE A 314 -11.36 -12.40 -8.30
C ILE A 314 -11.73 -13.86 -8.50
N ALA A 315 -12.61 -14.38 -7.65
CA ALA A 315 -13.07 -15.77 -7.73
C ALA A 315 -14.59 -15.87 -7.72
N LEU A 316 -15.14 -16.52 -8.75
CA LEU A 316 -16.58 -16.77 -8.88
C LEU A 316 -16.84 -18.27 -8.89
N SER A 317 -17.89 -18.69 -8.20
CA SER A 317 -18.31 -20.09 -8.15
C SER A 317 -19.81 -20.23 -8.10
N GLY A 318 -20.37 -21.04 -9.00
CA GLY A 318 -21.78 -21.44 -8.99
C GLY A 318 -22.49 -21.16 -10.31
N ALA A 319 -23.43 -22.02 -10.68
CA ALA A 319 -24.19 -21.89 -11.92
C ALA A 319 -25.17 -20.71 -11.81
N GLY A 320 -25.09 -19.74 -12.74
CA GLY A 320 -25.90 -18.53 -12.72
C GLY A 320 -25.24 -17.33 -12.01
N VAL A 321 -24.08 -17.54 -11.39
CA VAL A 321 -23.19 -16.45 -10.97
C VAL A 321 -22.61 -15.82 -12.22
N ASN A 322 -22.93 -14.55 -12.44
CA ASN A 322 -22.49 -13.85 -13.63
C ASN A 322 -22.05 -12.46 -13.23
N LEU A 323 -20.80 -12.11 -13.51
CA LEU A 323 -20.36 -10.72 -13.49
C LEU A 323 -20.60 -10.13 -14.88
N THR A 324 -21.81 -9.62 -15.07
CA THR A 324 -22.20 -8.87 -16.26
C THR A 324 -22.20 -7.38 -15.99
N GLY A 325 -21.82 -6.58 -16.99
CA GLY A 325 -21.82 -5.12 -16.88
C GLY A 325 -20.59 -4.53 -16.18
N SER A 326 -19.55 -5.35 -15.87
CA SER A 326 -18.25 -4.81 -15.46
C SER A 326 -17.57 -4.22 -16.67
N THR A 327 -17.93 -2.97 -16.90
CA THR A 327 -17.40 -2.19 -17.99
C THR A 327 -15.97 -1.73 -17.66
N ASN A 328 -15.55 -1.72 -16.40
CA ASN A 328 -14.14 -1.48 -16.06
C ASN A 328 -13.62 -2.63 -15.22
N PHE A 329 -12.90 -3.54 -15.86
CA PHE A 329 -12.13 -4.57 -15.17
C PHE A 329 -10.68 -4.10 -15.05
N SER A 330 -10.22 -3.87 -13.82
CA SER A 330 -8.82 -3.50 -13.54
C SER A 330 -8.28 -4.29 -12.37
N GLN A 331 -7.13 -4.91 -12.57
CA GLN A 331 -6.37 -5.51 -11.49
C GLN A 331 -4.91 -5.11 -11.60
N ASN A 332 -4.35 -4.68 -10.47
CA ASN A 332 -2.98 -4.18 -10.42
C ASN A 332 -2.24 -4.74 -9.21
N THR A 333 -1.18 -5.52 -9.43
CA THR A 333 -0.29 -6.00 -8.38
C THR A 333 1.15 -5.53 -8.56
N THR A 334 1.35 -4.23 -8.81
CA THR A 334 2.69 -3.70 -9.11
C THR A 334 3.58 -3.57 -7.87
N GLY A 335 4.87 -3.90 -8.02
CA GLY A 335 5.92 -3.57 -7.06
C GLY A 335 6.92 -2.56 -7.65
N THR A 336 7.21 -1.49 -6.92
CA THR A 336 8.14 -0.42 -7.34
C THR A 336 9.24 -0.22 -6.30
N GLY A 337 10.50 -0.41 -6.66
CA GLY A 337 11.63 -0.13 -5.78
C GLY A 337 11.90 1.38 -5.64
N GLY A 338 12.43 1.78 -4.48
CA GLY A 338 12.82 3.15 -4.19
C GLY A 338 14.15 3.52 -4.86
N ALA A 339 14.37 4.81 -5.11
CA ALA A 339 15.65 5.28 -5.66
C ALA A 339 16.76 5.24 -4.61
N GLY A 340 18.01 5.03 -5.03
CA GLY A 340 19.19 5.20 -4.18
C GLY A 340 19.48 6.69 -3.90
N GLY A 341 20.01 6.97 -2.72
CA GLY A 341 20.42 8.31 -2.30
C GLY A 341 21.73 8.75 -2.96
N ALA A 342 21.93 10.06 -3.11
CA ALA A 342 23.17 10.60 -3.64
C ALA A 342 24.33 10.49 -2.63
N GLY A 343 25.55 10.26 -3.12
CA GLY A 343 26.78 10.37 -2.34
C GLY A 343 27.12 11.81 -2.00
N GLY A 344 27.84 12.01 -0.90
CA GLY A 344 28.27 13.32 -0.41
C GLY A 344 29.40 13.90 -1.24
N ALA A 345 29.30 15.19 -1.56
CA ALA A 345 30.40 15.92 -2.21
C ALA A 345 31.50 16.30 -1.21
N VAL A 346 32.73 16.48 -1.73
CA VAL A 346 33.88 17.00 -0.97
C VAL A 346 34.03 18.51 -1.23
N PRO A 347 33.86 19.38 -0.21
CA PRO A 347 34.06 20.82 -0.38
C PRO A 347 35.56 21.18 -0.37
N GLY A 348 36.18 21.35 -1.55
CA GLY A 348 37.52 21.95 -1.71
C GLY A 348 38.59 21.03 -2.32
N VAL A 349 39.84 21.50 -2.35
CA VAL A 349 41.01 20.85 -3.02
C VAL A 349 41.72 19.82 -2.11
N ILE A 350 41.01 19.22 -1.15
CA ILE A 350 41.62 18.33 -0.15
C ILE A 350 41.54 16.87 -0.63
N THR A 351 42.52 16.07 -0.21
CA THR A 351 42.85 14.68 -0.61
C THR A 351 41.80 13.59 -0.33
N GLY A 352 40.59 13.91 0.12
CA GLY A 352 39.59 12.89 0.45
C GLY A 352 38.69 12.55 -0.73
N ASP A 353 38.01 11.40 -0.68
CA ASP A 353 37.24 10.85 -1.80
C ASP A 353 35.75 11.28 -1.76
N GLY A 354 35.15 11.43 -2.94
CA GLY A 354 33.71 11.66 -3.10
C GLY A 354 32.90 10.42 -2.72
N GLY A 355 31.74 10.65 -2.11
CA GLY A 355 30.88 9.58 -1.61
C GLY A 355 30.23 8.74 -2.72
N LEU A 356 30.02 7.46 -2.50
CA LEU A 356 29.33 6.59 -3.48
C LEU A 356 27.83 6.88 -3.51
N GLY A 357 27.22 6.78 -4.68
CA GLY A 357 25.77 6.76 -4.82
C GLY A 357 25.16 5.46 -4.29
N GLY A 358 24.02 5.56 -3.61
CA GLY A 358 23.29 4.41 -3.08
C GLY A 358 22.67 3.55 -4.19
N ALA A 359 22.51 2.25 -3.95
CA ALA A 359 21.82 1.37 -4.90
C ALA A 359 20.30 1.68 -4.93
N GLY A 360 19.67 1.52 -6.09
CA GLY A 360 18.22 1.52 -6.20
C GLY A 360 17.61 0.22 -5.70
N GLY A 361 16.44 0.30 -5.09
CA GLY A 361 15.68 -0.86 -4.63
C GLY A 361 15.03 -1.62 -5.79
N SER A 362 14.78 -2.90 -5.61
CA SER A 362 14.11 -3.74 -6.62
C SER A 362 12.59 -3.64 -6.53
N GLY A 363 11.92 -3.74 -7.67
CA GLY A 363 10.45 -3.85 -7.75
C GLY A 363 10.03 -5.21 -8.29
N THR A 364 9.14 -5.90 -7.56
CA THR A 364 8.61 -7.20 -7.96
C THR A 364 7.08 -7.15 -8.04
N GLY A 365 6.53 -7.45 -9.22
CA GLY A 365 5.10 -7.64 -9.42
C GLY A 365 4.58 -8.83 -8.61
N GLY A 366 3.34 -8.74 -8.16
CA GLY A 366 2.69 -9.72 -7.32
C GLY A 366 2.03 -10.86 -8.10
N THR A 367 0.90 -11.33 -7.59
CA THR A 367 0.10 -12.39 -8.25
C THR A 367 -1.30 -11.87 -8.50
N LEU A 368 -1.80 -12.07 -9.70
CA LEU A 368 -3.17 -11.77 -10.08
C LEU A 368 -3.87 -13.07 -10.47
N GLU A 369 -5.08 -13.27 -9.97
CA GLU A 369 -5.91 -14.42 -10.29
C GLU A 369 -7.34 -14.00 -10.66
N LEU A 370 -7.80 -14.43 -11.83
CA LEU A 370 -9.23 -14.55 -12.16
C LEU A 370 -9.58 -16.01 -12.23
N VAL A 371 -10.53 -16.44 -11.43
CA VAL A 371 -10.99 -17.82 -11.43
C VAL A 371 -12.50 -17.85 -11.54
N ALA A 372 -13.00 -18.43 -12.64
CA ALA A 372 -14.40 -18.82 -12.78
C ALA A 372 -14.53 -20.33 -12.61
N SER A 373 -15.50 -20.80 -11.82
CA SER A 373 -15.67 -22.23 -11.54
C SER A 373 -17.15 -22.62 -11.39
N ASN A 374 -17.43 -23.92 -11.49
CA ASN A 374 -18.73 -24.51 -11.16
C ASN A 374 -19.92 -23.86 -11.88
N GLY A 375 -19.77 -23.52 -13.16
CA GLY A 375 -20.85 -22.88 -13.93
C GLY A 375 -20.87 -21.34 -13.91
N ALA A 376 -19.94 -20.69 -13.19
CA ALA A 376 -19.88 -19.24 -13.11
C ALA A 376 -19.45 -18.60 -14.45
N ALA A 377 -19.90 -17.37 -14.69
CA ALA A 377 -19.57 -16.57 -15.86
C ALA A 377 -18.90 -15.24 -15.49
N ILE A 378 -17.80 -14.90 -16.16
CA ILE A 378 -17.13 -13.59 -16.07
C ILE A 378 -17.18 -12.94 -17.45
N THR A 379 -17.63 -11.68 -17.53
CA THR A 379 -17.45 -10.86 -18.72
C THR A 379 -16.46 -9.73 -18.45
N ILE A 380 -15.39 -9.66 -19.23
CA ILE A 380 -14.37 -8.60 -19.22
C ILE A 380 -14.68 -7.67 -20.39
N ALA A 381 -15.08 -6.42 -20.12
CA ALA A 381 -15.42 -5.43 -21.13
C ALA A 381 -14.58 -4.15 -21.01
N ASP A 382 -14.56 -3.34 -22.06
CA ASP A 382 -13.93 -2.01 -22.06
C ASP A 382 -14.75 -0.99 -21.29
N THR A 383 -14.06 0.05 -20.81
CA THR A 383 -14.67 1.16 -20.11
C THR A 383 -15.63 1.92 -21.02
N PRO A 384 -16.90 2.18 -20.62
CA PRO A 384 -17.82 2.93 -21.43
C PRO A 384 -17.42 4.39 -21.31
N GLY A 385 -17.20 5.03 -22.44
CA GLY A 385 -16.82 6.44 -22.49
C GLY A 385 -16.65 6.89 -23.93
N PRO A 386 -16.47 8.21 -24.15
CA PRO A 386 -16.19 8.75 -25.47
C PRO A 386 -14.87 8.22 -26.06
N THR A 387 -13.96 7.77 -25.19
CA THR A 387 -12.76 6.99 -25.52
C THR A 387 -12.74 5.76 -24.62
N PRO A 388 -13.04 4.56 -25.13
CA PRO A 388 -12.97 3.34 -24.36
C PRO A 388 -11.56 3.11 -23.83
N THR A 389 -11.43 2.85 -22.53
CA THR A 389 -10.17 2.40 -21.93
C THR A 389 -10.16 0.88 -21.97
N ALA A 390 -9.07 0.30 -22.49
CA ALA A 390 -8.90 -1.15 -22.55
C ALA A 390 -8.99 -1.77 -21.14
N ALA A 391 -9.53 -2.98 -21.05
CA ALA A 391 -9.43 -3.79 -19.84
C ALA A 391 -7.96 -4.21 -19.63
N VAL A 392 -7.42 -4.01 -18.41
CA VAL A 392 -6.00 -4.25 -18.12
C VAL A 392 -5.82 -5.12 -16.88
N LEU A 393 -4.99 -6.16 -17.03
CA LEU A 393 -4.45 -6.97 -15.94
C LEU A 393 -2.95 -6.65 -15.82
N THR A 394 -2.52 -6.07 -14.70
CA THR A 394 -1.14 -5.63 -14.51
C THR A 394 -0.50 -6.28 -13.29
N SER A 395 0.68 -6.86 -13.48
CA SER A 395 1.54 -7.35 -12.43
C SER A 395 2.99 -7.03 -12.78
N ASN A 396 3.33 -5.74 -12.75
CA ASN A 396 4.63 -5.26 -13.19
C ASN A 396 5.60 -5.12 -12.01
N GLY A 397 6.90 -5.26 -12.28
CA GLY A 397 7.97 -4.93 -11.33
C GLY A 397 8.84 -3.81 -11.88
N ILE A 398 9.05 -2.75 -11.10
CA ILE A 398 9.82 -1.58 -11.53
C ILE A 398 10.94 -1.33 -10.52
N GLY A 399 12.19 -1.50 -10.93
CA GLY A 399 13.35 -1.17 -10.12
C GLY A 399 13.57 0.34 -9.98
N GLY A 400 14.04 0.78 -8.82
CA GLY A 400 14.41 2.15 -8.55
C GLY A 400 15.76 2.54 -9.17
N ALA A 401 15.95 3.82 -9.48
CA ALA A 401 17.23 4.30 -9.99
C ALA A 401 18.34 4.23 -8.94
N GLY A 402 19.58 4.02 -9.35
CA GLY A 402 20.76 4.21 -8.51
C GLY A 402 21.03 5.69 -8.25
N GLY A 403 21.58 6.00 -7.08
CA GLY A 403 21.93 7.36 -6.67
C GLY A 403 23.18 7.88 -7.36
N GLN A 404 23.33 9.19 -7.44
CA GLN A 404 24.52 9.82 -8.03
C GLN A 404 25.74 9.66 -7.11
N GLY A 405 26.93 9.53 -7.69
CA GLY A 405 28.18 9.68 -6.95
C GLY A 405 28.46 11.13 -6.57
N GLY A 406 29.18 11.34 -5.46
CA GLY A 406 29.57 12.64 -4.96
C GLY A 406 30.72 13.26 -5.73
N ASP A 407 30.62 14.55 -6.00
CA ASP A 407 31.63 15.32 -6.73
C ASP A 407 32.86 15.62 -5.85
N ASN A 408 34.02 15.78 -6.48
CA ASN A 408 35.29 16.05 -5.81
C ASN A 408 36.24 16.85 -6.72
N LEU A 409 36.62 18.05 -6.29
CA LEU A 409 37.48 18.93 -7.09
C LEU A 409 38.94 18.47 -7.13
N GLY A 410 39.45 17.79 -6.10
CA GLY A 410 40.89 17.56 -5.91
C GLY A 410 41.37 16.11 -5.99
N ALA A 411 40.49 15.11 -5.86
CA ALA A 411 40.88 13.69 -5.76
C ALA A 411 39.90 12.73 -6.47
N LEU A 412 39.60 11.56 -5.89
CA LEU A 412 38.71 10.58 -6.51
C LEU A 412 37.24 11.01 -6.31
N SER A 413 36.45 11.06 -7.38
CA SER A 413 35.00 11.26 -7.25
C SER A 413 34.26 9.95 -7.04
N GLY A 414 33.08 10.04 -6.42
CA GLY A 414 32.27 8.88 -6.09
C GLY A 414 31.68 8.22 -7.32
N ASN A 415 31.58 6.89 -7.32
CA ASN A 415 30.85 6.17 -8.37
C ASN A 415 29.34 6.33 -8.18
N GLY A 416 28.60 6.29 -9.29
CA GLY A 416 27.15 6.18 -9.26
C GLY A 416 26.68 4.82 -8.74
N GLY A 417 25.53 4.81 -8.08
CA GLY A 417 24.89 3.62 -7.55
C GLY A 417 24.30 2.74 -8.65
N ILE A 418 24.18 1.44 -8.36
CA ILE A 418 23.56 0.47 -9.27
C ILE A 418 22.03 0.65 -9.24
N GLY A 419 21.38 0.60 -10.41
CA GLY A 419 19.92 0.59 -10.49
C GLY A 419 19.30 -0.71 -9.98
N GLY A 420 18.14 -0.64 -9.35
CA GLY A 420 17.42 -1.78 -8.82
C GLY A 420 16.81 -2.65 -9.94
N SER A 421 16.60 -3.93 -9.66
CA SER A 421 16.00 -4.84 -10.66
C SER A 421 14.47 -4.71 -10.70
N GLY A 422 13.87 -4.90 -11.87
CA GLY A 422 12.42 -5.02 -12.03
C GLY A 422 12.03 -6.43 -12.46
N THR A 423 11.13 -7.07 -11.72
CA THR A 423 10.65 -8.43 -12.01
C THR A 423 9.13 -8.43 -12.16
N GLY A 424 8.62 -8.74 -13.35
CA GLY A 424 7.19 -8.93 -13.57
C GLY A 424 6.64 -10.11 -12.77
N GLY A 425 5.38 -9.99 -12.35
CA GLY A 425 4.69 -10.97 -11.53
C GLY A 425 3.95 -12.04 -12.33
N THR A 426 2.98 -12.67 -11.68
CA THR A 426 2.20 -13.78 -12.25
C THR A 426 0.76 -13.33 -12.48
N ILE A 427 0.18 -13.69 -13.63
CA ILE A 427 -1.24 -13.45 -13.92
C ILE A 427 -1.85 -14.78 -14.34
N ASN A 428 -2.90 -15.23 -13.64
CA ASN A 428 -3.61 -16.46 -13.96
C ASN A 428 -5.07 -16.15 -14.29
N LEU A 429 -5.49 -16.44 -15.52
CA LEU A 429 -6.89 -16.42 -15.94
C LEU A 429 -7.39 -17.85 -16.12
N GLU A 430 -8.30 -18.30 -15.27
CA GLU A 430 -8.78 -19.68 -15.24
C GLU A 430 -10.30 -19.77 -15.43
N ALA A 431 -10.73 -20.55 -16.42
CA ALA A 431 -12.08 -21.05 -16.55
C ALA A 431 -12.11 -22.56 -16.23
N ARG A 432 -12.55 -22.91 -15.02
CA ARG A 432 -12.66 -24.30 -14.53
C ARG A 432 -13.99 -24.94 -14.95
N THR A 433 -14.18 -26.22 -14.63
CA THR A 433 -15.30 -27.05 -15.09
C THR A 433 -16.65 -26.33 -15.09
N GLY A 434 -17.26 -26.25 -16.28
CA GLY A 434 -18.57 -25.63 -16.53
C GLY A 434 -18.59 -24.11 -16.54
N ALA A 435 -17.50 -23.43 -16.14
CA ALA A 435 -17.43 -21.98 -16.11
C ALA A 435 -17.13 -21.35 -17.48
N THR A 436 -17.50 -20.09 -17.64
CA THR A 436 -17.24 -19.31 -18.86
C THR A 436 -16.54 -18.00 -18.52
N VAL A 437 -15.49 -17.67 -19.26
CA VAL A 437 -14.89 -16.33 -19.28
C VAL A 437 -15.07 -15.76 -20.68
N THR A 438 -15.63 -14.56 -20.78
CA THR A 438 -15.88 -13.85 -22.03
C THR A 438 -15.11 -12.54 -22.03
N ILE A 439 -14.20 -12.37 -22.98
CA ILE A 439 -13.45 -11.14 -23.21
C ILE A 439 -14.19 -10.33 -24.27
N GLY A 440 -15.16 -9.54 -23.80
CA GLY A 440 -15.93 -8.62 -24.63
C GLY A 440 -15.23 -7.29 -24.91
N ALA A 441 -14.15 -6.98 -24.19
CA ALA A 441 -13.25 -5.87 -24.47
C ALA A 441 -12.72 -5.93 -25.92
N ALA A 442 -12.46 -4.79 -26.56
CA ALA A 442 -11.84 -4.73 -27.88
C ALA A 442 -10.46 -5.40 -27.85
N THR A 443 -9.70 -5.12 -26.79
CA THR A 443 -8.43 -5.76 -26.44
C THR A 443 -8.35 -5.94 -24.93
N LEU A 444 -7.95 -7.12 -24.48
CA LEU A 444 -7.50 -7.34 -23.10
C LEU A 444 -5.98 -7.28 -23.05
N ASP A 445 -5.44 -6.31 -22.33
CA ASP A 445 -4.00 -6.17 -22.13
C ASP A 445 -3.58 -6.86 -20.82
N ILE A 446 -2.67 -7.83 -20.94
CA ILE A 446 -2.10 -8.58 -19.83
C ILE A 446 -0.62 -8.22 -19.73
N SER A 447 -0.25 -7.44 -18.72
CA SER A 447 1.10 -6.91 -18.53
C SER A 447 1.79 -7.54 -17.32
N THR A 448 2.95 -8.15 -17.57
CA THR A 448 3.86 -8.65 -16.52
C THR A 448 5.30 -8.19 -16.83
N ILE A 449 5.45 -6.90 -17.09
CA ILE A 449 6.75 -6.31 -17.45
C ILE A 449 7.61 -6.14 -16.20
N GLY A 450 8.87 -6.58 -16.28
CA GLY A 450 9.91 -6.20 -15.34
C GLY A 450 10.81 -5.13 -15.94
N THR A 451 10.86 -3.95 -15.35
CA THR A 451 11.69 -2.82 -15.78
C THR A 451 12.77 -2.53 -14.75
N GLY A 452 14.03 -2.75 -15.09
CA GLY A 452 15.16 -2.36 -14.24
C GLY A 452 15.32 -0.84 -14.16
N GLY A 453 15.76 -0.36 -13.00
CA GLY A 453 16.07 1.05 -12.78
C GLY A 453 17.39 1.45 -13.43
N SER A 454 17.54 2.72 -13.79
CA SER A 454 18.80 3.25 -14.33
C SER A 454 19.92 3.24 -13.27
N GLY A 455 21.17 3.08 -13.69
CA GLY A 455 22.32 3.34 -12.84
C GLY A 455 22.53 4.84 -12.63
N GLY A 456 23.17 5.21 -11.52
CA GLY A 456 23.49 6.59 -11.18
C GLY A 456 24.68 7.12 -11.98
N ARG A 457 24.73 8.42 -12.21
CA ARG A 457 25.91 9.14 -12.73
C ARG A 457 27.05 9.06 -11.72
N GLY A 458 28.28 8.92 -12.18
CA GLY A 458 29.46 9.16 -11.34
C GLY A 458 29.65 10.64 -11.00
N GLY A 459 30.48 10.93 -10.00
CA GLY A 459 30.82 12.29 -9.59
C GLY A 459 31.89 12.94 -10.48
N GLU A 460 31.84 14.27 -10.56
CA GLU A 460 32.68 15.14 -11.39
C GLU A 460 33.98 15.56 -10.68
N THR A 461 35.05 15.84 -11.43
CA THR A 461 36.34 16.32 -10.89
C THR A 461 36.97 17.44 -11.72
N ASP A 462 37.71 18.33 -11.04
CA ASP A 462 38.57 19.36 -11.63
C ASP A 462 40.04 18.96 -11.42
N GLY A 463 40.50 17.88 -12.08
CA GLY A 463 41.89 17.42 -12.05
C GLY A 463 42.14 16.07 -11.38
N GLY A 464 41.14 15.53 -10.68
CA GLY A 464 41.15 14.17 -10.12
C GLY A 464 40.58 13.09 -11.04
N THR A 465 40.34 11.88 -10.54
CA THR A 465 39.70 10.82 -11.34
C THR A 465 38.18 10.86 -11.16
N ALA A 466 37.45 11.20 -12.22
CA ALA A 466 35.99 11.18 -12.22
C ALA A 466 35.43 9.78 -11.92
N GLY A 467 34.33 9.76 -11.17
CA GLY A 467 33.65 8.54 -10.76
C GLY A 467 33.00 7.84 -11.95
N ASN A 468 33.00 6.51 -11.94
CA ASN A 468 32.30 5.73 -12.94
C ASN A 468 30.77 5.84 -12.73
N GLY A 469 30.01 5.76 -13.82
CA GLY A 469 28.56 5.56 -13.71
C GLY A 469 28.25 4.17 -13.14
N GLY A 470 27.10 4.07 -12.48
CA GLY A 470 26.58 2.81 -11.97
C GLY A 470 25.96 1.95 -13.08
N ASN A 471 25.89 0.64 -12.86
CA ASN A 471 25.20 -0.25 -13.80
C ASN A 471 23.67 -0.04 -13.70
N GLY A 472 22.97 -0.21 -14.82
CA GLY A 472 21.52 -0.33 -14.80
C GLY A 472 21.07 -1.64 -14.17
N GLY A 473 19.86 -1.66 -13.61
CA GLY A 473 19.24 -2.85 -13.05
C GLY A 473 18.72 -3.80 -14.13
N ALA A 474 18.59 -5.08 -13.78
CA ALA A 474 18.02 -6.06 -14.70
C ALA A 474 16.48 -5.90 -14.80
N GLY A 475 15.92 -6.18 -15.97
CA GLY A 475 14.48 -6.34 -16.16
C GLY A 475 14.16 -7.79 -16.50
N THR A 476 13.24 -8.41 -15.77
CA THR A 476 12.78 -9.79 -15.99
C THR A 476 11.27 -9.81 -16.19
N GLY A 477 10.79 -10.30 -17.34
CA GLY A 477 9.34 -10.47 -17.57
C GLY A 477 8.73 -11.54 -16.67
N GLY A 478 7.45 -11.41 -16.38
CA GLY A 478 6.69 -12.34 -15.56
C GLY A 478 5.97 -13.43 -16.37
N SER A 479 5.01 -14.11 -15.72
CA SER A 479 4.36 -15.30 -16.25
C SER A 479 2.84 -15.17 -16.27
N PRO A 480 2.24 -14.77 -17.41
CA PRO A 480 0.81 -14.86 -17.59
C PRO A 480 0.41 -16.26 -18.06
N THR A 481 -0.69 -16.76 -17.53
CA THR A 481 -1.32 -18.01 -17.96
C THR A 481 -2.80 -17.76 -18.21
N MET A 482 -3.31 -18.37 -19.27
CA MET A 482 -4.73 -18.38 -19.59
C MET A 482 -5.13 -19.83 -19.83
N LEU A 483 -6.10 -20.32 -19.05
CA LEU A 483 -6.34 -21.75 -18.94
C LEU A 483 -7.83 -22.08 -18.85
N ALA A 484 -8.29 -22.90 -19.80
CA ALA A 484 -9.61 -23.52 -19.77
C ALA A 484 -9.48 -24.98 -19.31
N GLN A 485 -9.82 -25.25 -18.05
CA GLN A 485 -9.81 -26.59 -17.44
C GLN A 485 -11.25 -27.10 -17.30
N GLY A 486 -11.82 -27.61 -18.39
CA GLY A 486 -13.22 -28.04 -18.42
C GLY A 486 -14.25 -26.89 -18.44
N GLY A 487 -13.78 -25.65 -18.46
CA GLY A 487 -14.58 -24.45 -18.76
C GLY A 487 -14.33 -23.94 -20.19
N THR A 488 -14.81 -22.73 -20.47
CA THR A 488 -14.64 -22.07 -21.77
C THR A 488 -14.06 -20.66 -21.57
N ILE A 489 -13.09 -20.28 -22.38
CA ILE A 489 -12.65 -18.88 -22.53
C ILE A 489 -12.96 -18.47 -23.97
N THR A 490 -13.71 -17.39 -24.15
CA THR A 490 -14.04 -16.79 -25.46
C THR A 490 -13.70 -15.32 -25.45
N GLY A 491 -13.40 -14.72 -26.60
CA GLY A 491 -12.99 -13.33 -26.60
C GLY A 491 -12.63 -12.75 -27.96
N ASN A 492 -12.47 -11.43 -27.98
CA ASN A 492 -11.82 -10.70 -29.06
C ASN A 492 -10.28 -10.83 -28.95
N ALA A 493 -9.53 -9.74 -29.13
CA ALA A 493 -8.07 -9.75 -29.06
C ALA A 493 -7.56 -9.78 -27.61
N VAL A 494 -6.47 -10.51 -27.38
CA VAL A 494 -5.73 -10.55 -26.12
C VAL A 494 -4.26 -10.26 -26.40
N ASN A 495 -3.71 -9.27 -25.72
CA ASN A 495 -2.30 -8.91 -25.82
C ASN A 495 -1.57 -9.36 -24.57
N PHE A 496 -0.53 -10.17 -24.75
CA PHE A 496 0.38 -10.52 -23.67
C PHE A 496 1.62 -9.64 -23.76
N LEU A 497 1.75 -8.70 -22.84
CA LEU A 497 2.90 -7.82 -22.69
C LEU A 497 3.83 -8.37 -21.62
N THR A 498 4.62 -9.37 -22.00
CA THR A 498 5.63 -10.00 -21.15
C THR A 498 7.01 -9.56 -21.63
N ASN A 499 7.67 -8.71 -20.84
CA ASN A 499 8.97 -8.20 -21.24
C ASN A 499 9.90 -7.95 -20.05
N GLY A 500 11.19 -8.14 -20.26
CA GLY A 500 12.25 -7.68 -19.37
C GLY A 500 12.95 -6.48 -20.00
N VAL A 501 12.79 -5.29 -19.42
CA VAL A 501 13.46 -4.07 -19.88
C VAL A 501 14.58 -3.75 -18.91
N GLY A 502 15.84 -3.92 -19.35
CA GLY A 502 16.99 -3.52 -18.55
C GLY A 502 17.05 -2.00 -18.34
N GLY A 503 17.56 -1.57 -17.19
CA GLY A 503 17.86 -0.18 -16.92
C GLY A 503 19.06 0.31 -17.72
N ALA A 504 19.07 1.60 -18.05
CA ALA A 504 20.25 2.24 -18.64
C ALA A 504 21.40 2.29 -17.63
N GLY A 505 22.64 2.08 -18.10
CA GLY A 505 23.82 2.39 -17.29
C GLY A 505 23.93 3.90 -17.04
N GLY A 506 24.51 4.25 -15.91
CA GLY A 506 24.85 5.62 -15.57
C GLY A 506 26.05 6.13 -16.37
N PHE A 507 26.11 7.44 -16.56
CA PHE A 507 27.22 8.07 -17.27
C PHE A 507 28.41 8.29 -16.33
N LYS A 508 29.61 8.13 -16.89
CA LYS A 508 30.83 8.67 -16.28
C LYS A 508 30.80 10.19 -16.41
N ALA A 509 31.06 10.87 -15.32
CA ALA A 509 31.15 12.32 -15.28
C ALA A 509 32.41 12.84 -16.01
N PRO A 510 32.40 14.06 -16.58
CA PRO A 510 33.59 14.68 -17.13
C PRO A 510 34.68 14.84 -16.05
N ALA A 511 35.94 14.68 -16.46
CA ALA A 511 37.09 15.21 -15.71
C ALA A 511 37.58 16.44 -16.48
N GLU A 512 37.53 17.62 -15.88
CA GLU A 512 38.10 18.80 -16.54
C GLU A 512 39.64 18.69 -16.56
N PRO A 513 40.29 18.88 -17.73
CA PRO A 513 41.75 18.92 -17.79
C PRO A 513 42.24 20.14 -17.00
N GLN A 514 43.20 19.92 -16.11
CA GLN A 514 43.84 21.00 -15.36
C GLN A 514 44.34 22.09 -16.34
N PRO A 515 44.05 23.37 -16.10
CA PRO A 515 44.70 24.42 -16.86
C PRO A 515 46.20 24.29 -16.65
N VAL A 516 46.93 24.05 -17.74
CA VAL A 516 48.40 24.00 -17.74
C VAL A 516 48.88 25.40 -17.35
N SER A 517 49.30 25.57 -16.10
CA SER A 517 49.81 26.85 -15.58
C SER A 517 51.26 27.10 -15.98
#